data_AF-A0A7Y3IE61-F1
#
_entry.id   AF-A0A7Y3IE61-F1
#
_cell.length_a   1.000
_cell.length_b   1.000
_cell.length_c   1.000
_cell.angle_alpha   90.00
_cell.angle_beta   90.00
_cell.angle_gamma   90.00
#
_symmetry.space_group_name_H-M   'P 1'
#
loop_
_entity.id
_entity.type
_entity.pdbx_description
1 polymer ?
#
loop_
_entity_poly.entity_id
_entity_poly.type
_entity_poly.pdbx_seq_one_letter_code
_entity_poly.pdbx_strand_id
1 'polypeptide(L)' 'GVRQAPLAVITNSLMPGILVELGYLTNRSEESRLVNRDHQRNLAWGIADGIYAFFEQYPPGQLGGVLGTSPPPGK' A
#
# COMPACT_ATOMS: atom_id res chain seq x y z
N GLY A 1 -3.22 -12.01 -1.67
CA GLY A 1 -2.02 -12.28 -0.84
C GLY A 1 -0.88 -11.39 -1.31
N VAL A 2 0.16 -11.20 -0.49
CA VAL A 2 1.32 -10.33 -0.83
C VAL A 2 2.36 -11.14 -1.62
N ARG A 3 2.92 -10.54 -2.67
CA ARG A 3 4.01 -11.13 -3.47
C ARG A 3 5.20 -10.17 -3.48
N GLN A 4 6.40 -10.71 -3.28
CA GLN A 4 7.65 -9.97 -3.34
C GLN A 4 8.26 -10.13 -4.74
N ALA A 5 8.56 -9.02 -5.41
CA ALA A 5 9.19 -9.01 -6.73
C ALA A 5 9.99 -7.72 -6.94
N PRO A 6 11.09 -7.75 -7.71
CA PRO A 6 11.88 -6.56 -8.03
C PRO A 6 11.15 -5.70 -9.07
N LEU A 7 10.21 -4.89 -8.60
CA LEU A 7 9.40 -4.01 -9.45
C LEU A 7 10.08 -2.65 -9.58
N ALA A 8 10.56 -2.32 -10.78
CA ALA A 8 11.34 -1.09 -11.05
C ALA A 8 10.67 0.19 -10.52
N VAL A 9 9.34 0.25 -10.54
CA VAL A 9 8.54 1.40 -10.07
C VAL A 9 8.63 1.66 -8.56
N ILE A 10 8.95 0.65 -7.75
CA ILE A 10 9.10 0.77 -6.29
C ILE A 10 10.52 0.48 -5.80
N THR A 11 11.40 0.00 -6.67
CA THR A 11 12.83 -0.17 -6.37
C THR A 11 13.48 1.19 -6.09
N ASN A 12 14.34 1.26 -5.07
CA ASN A 12 15.07 2.47 -4.64
C ASN A 12 14.17 3.65 -4.20
N SER A 13 12.89 3.41 -3.87
CA SER A 13 12.04 4.45 -3.27
C SER A 13 12.50 4.78 -1.84
N LEU A 14 12.60 6.07 -1.52
CA LEU A 14 12.89 6.55 -0.15
C LEU A 14 11.69 6.38 0.79
N MET A 15 10.50 6.16 0.23
CA MET A 15 9.25 5.93 0.95
C MET A 15 8.76 4.49 0.75
N PRO A 16 8.04 3.90 1.70
CA PRO A 16 7.38 2.61 1.51
C PRO A 16 6.52 2.62 0.24
N GLY A 17 6.69 1.61 -0.62
CA GLY A 17 6.00 1.51 -1.89
C GLY A 17 5.46 0.10 -2.12
N ILE A 18 4.25 0.00 -2.65
CA ILE A 18 3.61 -1.26 -3.06
C ILE A 18 3.03 -1.11 -4.46
N LEU A 19 2.93 -2.22 -5.18
CA LEU A 19 2.11 -2.32 -6.39
C LEU A 19 0.90 -3.18 -6.07
N VAL A 20 -0.28 -2.67 -6.41
CA VAL A 20 -1.55 -3.38 -6.20
C VAL A 20 -2.10 -3.83 -7.54
N GLU A 21 -2.31 -5.12 -7.68
CA GLU A 21 -3.03 -5.70 -8.81
C GLU A 21 -4.51 -5.84 -8.41
N LEU A 22 -5.38 -5.10 -9.09
CA LEU A 22 -6.83 -5.06 -8.78
C LEU A 22 -7.62 -6.18 -9.47
N GLY A 23 -7.04 -6.79 -10.50
CA GLY A 23 -7.61 -7.86 -11.32
C GLY A 23 -6.92 -7.94 -12.69
N TYR A 24 -7.30 -8.93 -13.49
CA TYR A 24 -6.75 -9.20 -14.81
C TYR A 24 -7.74 -8.85 -15.93
N LEU A 25 -7.37 -7.91 -16.80
CA LEU A 25 -8.17 -7.58 -17.99
C LEU A 25 -8.28 -8.75 -18.99
N THR A 26 -7.33 -9.69 -18.96
CA THR A 26 -7.37 -10.90 -19.79
C THR A 26 -8.46 -11.88 -19.35
N ASN A 27 -9.01 -11.72 -18.15
CA ASN A 27 -10.12 -12.49 -17.64
C ASN A 27 -11.43 -11.70 -17.78
N ARG A 28 -12.33 -12.12 -18.68
CA ARG A 28 -13.60 -11.41 -18.96
C ARG A 28 -14.47 -11.13 -17.73
N SER A 29 -14.45 -12.05 -16.75
CA SER A 29 -15.24 -11.89 -15.52
C SER A 29 -14.67 -10.77 -14.64
N GLU A 30 -13.35 -10.69 -14.53
CA GLU A 30 -12.66 -9.66 -13.77
C GLU A 30 -12.69 -8.32 -14.51
N GLU A 31 -12.47 -8.32 -15.82
CA GLU A 31 -12.64 -7.14 -16.68
C GLU A 31 -14.01 -6.48 -16.46
N SER A 32 -15.08 -7.28 -16.49
CA SER A 32 -16.46 -6.79 -16.27
C SER A 32 -16.64 -6.16 -14.89
N ARG A 33 -15.93 -6.65 -13.86
CA ARG A 33 -15.92 -6.05 -12.53
C ARG A 33 -15.08 -4.78 -12.50
N LEU A 34 -13.92 -4.78 -13.15
CA LEU A 34 -12.99 -3.65 -13.19
C LEU A 34 -13.58 -2.42 -13.88
N VAL A 35 -14.51 -2.58 -14.82
CA VAL A 35 -15.23 -1.44 -15.43
C VAL A 35 -16.46 -0.97 -14.63
N ASN A 36 -16.89 -1.74 -13.62
CA ASN A 36 -18.03 -1.40 -12.78
C ASN A 36 -17.66 -0.32 -11.75
N ARG A 37 -18.41 0.78 -11.72
CA ARG A 37 -18.12 1.93 -10.84
C ARG A 37 -18.26 1.62 -9.35
N ASP A 38 -19.23 0.81 -8.96
CA ASP A 38 -19.43 0.46 -7.56
C ASP A 38 -18.30 -0.46 -7.07
N HIS A 39 -17.85 -1.38 -7.93
CA HIS A 39 -16.68 -2.20 -7.64
C HIS A 39 -15.41 -1.36 -7.49
N GLN A 40 -15.15 -0.43 -8.42
CA GLN A 40 -14.02 0.51 -8.32
C GLN A 40 -14.08 1.35 -7.04
N ARG A 41 -15.26 1.82 -6.65
CA ARG A 41 -15.45 2.57 -5.39
C ARG A 41 -15.11 1.72 -4.18
N ASN A 42 -15.55 0.47 -4.14
CA ASN A 42 -15.23 -0.45 -3.04
C ASN A 42 -13.73 -0.75 -2.96
N LEU A 43 -13.06 -0.94 -4.11
CA LEU A 43 -11.60 -1.09 -4.16
C LEU A 43 -10.88 0.16 -3.65
N ALA A 44 -11.34 1.35 -4.05
CA ALA A 44 -10.76 2.62 -3.62
C ALA A 44 -10.88 2.82 -2.09
N TRP A 45 -12.05 2.50 -1.52
CA TRP A 45 -12.24 2.51 -0.06
C TRP A 45 -11.28 1.55 0.64
N GLY A 46 -11.16 0.31 0.17
CA GLY A 46 -10.22 -0.65 0.77
C GLY A 46 -8.76 -0.20 0.71
N ILE A 47 -8.35 0.48 -0.36
CA ILE A 47 -7.01 1.08 -0.48
C ILE A 47 -6.85 2.23 0.52
N ALA A 48 -7.83 3.13 0.61
CA ALA A 48 -7.78 4.26 1.54
C ALA A 48 -7.70 3.79 3.00
N ASP A 49 -8.55 2.84 3.38
CA ASP A 49 -8.57 2.27 4.73
C ASP A 49 -7.24 1.61 5.08
N GLY A 50 -6.64 0.88 4.13
CA GLY A 50 -5.32 0.28 4.30
C GLY A 50 -4.20 1.33 4.51
N ILE A 51 -4.26 2.45 3.79
CA ILE A 51 -3.31 3.57 3.95
C ILE A 51 -3.50 4.23 5.32
N TYR A 52 -4.74 4.46 5.76
CA TYR A 52 -5.01 5.01 7.09
C TYR A 52 -4.49 4.09 8.19
N ALA A 53 -4.78 2.80 8.13
CA ALA A 53 -4.29 1.81 9.08
C ALA A 53 -2.75 1.75 9.12
N PHE A 54 -2.08 1.91 7.97
CA PHE A 54 -0.62 2.02 7.92
C PHE A 54 -0.10 3.23 8.72
N PHE A 55 -0.70 4.40 8.57
CA PHE A 55 -0.27 5.59 9.31
C PHE A 55 -0.66 5.56 10.80
N GLU A 56 -1.73 4.87 11.17
CA GLU A 56 -2.05 4.61 12.58
C GLU A 56 -0.98 3.73 13.23
N GLN A 57 -0.48 2.71 12.50
CA GLN A 57 0.58 1.83 12.96
C GLN A 57 1.98 2.49 12.90
N TYR A 58 2.21 3.35 11.90
CA TYR A 58 3.47 4.06 11.67
C TYR A 58 3.25 5.57 11.50
N PRO A 59 2.98 6.30 12.61
CA PRO A 59 2.72 7.74 12.55
C PRO A 59 3.85 8.54 11.89
N PRO A 60 3.52 9.58 11.09
CA PRO A 60 4.51 10.49 10.53
C PRO A 60 5.40 11.07 11.62
N GLY A 61 6.72 10.94 11.47
CA GLY A 61 7.72 11.33 12.48
C GLY A 61 8.43 10.15 13.15
N GLN A 62 7.81 8.97 13.23
CA GLN A 62 8.53 7.75 13.64
C GLN A 62 9.45 7.22 12.53
N LEU A 63 9.02 7.29 11.27
CA LEU A 63 9.79 6.84 10.11
C LEU A 63 11.07 7.69 9.86
N GLY A 64 11.07 8.96 10.28
CA GLY A 64 12.24 9.85 10.22
C GLY A 64 13.23 9.68 11.39
N GLY A 65 12.81 9.06 12.49
CA GLY A 65 13.67 8.84 13.67
C GLY A 65 14.62 7.66 13.56
N VAL A 66 14.37 6.72 12.64
CA VAL A 66 15.22 5.51 12.49
C VAL A 66 16.55 5.82 11.78
N LEU A 67 16.64 6.94 11.05
CA LEU A 67 17.89 7.42 10.44
C LEU A 67 18.63 8.46 11.29
N GLY A 68 18.14 8.77 12.49
CA GLY A 68 18.75 9.73 13.41
C GLY A 68 18.63 9.29 14.87
N THR A 69 19.62 8.53 15.33
CA THR A 69 20.00 8.29 16.74
C THR A 69 19.02 8.78 17.83
N SER A 70 18.35 7.85 18.52
CA SER A 70 18.17 7.86 19.98
C SER A 70 17.49 6.57 20.46
N PRO A 71 17.97 5.91 21.53
CA PRO A 71 17.27 4.80 22.14
C PRO A 71 15.99 5.27 22.87
N PRO A 72 14.96 4.42 23.00
CA PRO A 72 13.75 4.76 23.73
C PRO A 72 14.07 5.01 25.22
N PRO A 73 13.51 6.06 25.85
CA PRO A 73 13.55 6.16 27.30
C PRO A 73 12.69 5.03 27.88
N GLY A 74 13.28 4.33 28.85
CA GLY A 74 12.82 3.04 29.35
C GLY A 74 11.34 2.98 29.73
N LYS A 75 10.75 1.83 29.38
CA LYS A 75 9.94 1.03 30.28
C LYS A 75 10.39 -0.41 30.15
#